data_AF-A0AAU0QDN5-F1
#
_entry.id   AF-A0AAU0QDN5-F1
#
_cell.length_a   1.000
_cell.length_b   1.000
_cell.length_c   1.000
_cell.angle_alpha   90.00
_cell.angle_beta   90.00
_cell.angle_gamma   90.00
#
_symmetry.space_group_name_H-M   'P 1'
#
loop_
_entity.id
_entity.type
_entity.pdbx_description
1 polymer ?
#
loop_
_entity_poly.entity_id
_entity_poly.type
_entity_poly.pdbx_seq_one_letter_code
_entity_poly.pdbx_strand_id
1 'polypeptide(L)'
;MNRSETEYWLDDFMPAKLSVHPAGGVHIGVAEFGGQAIACTTNFARVDTGLQVDGESTPTDVRSELFTVIDGSVVPAVRVLGNSVDVLRKNASVLPAEPGTMLPDLAHRSGILVDQFGFDSGISILHGLLVPPFMWGGPVPQFTEEAGDVHGEGVTPGAGRLTVMLQLIMLTDEERERIMREGMMRFLSEVQAEQIPVHNWRR
;
A
#
# COMPACT_ATOMS: atom_id res chain seq x y z
N MET A 1 14.46 -9.65 -1.48
CA MET A 1 13.90 -10.01 -2.79
C MET A 1 14.25 -8.89 -3.75
N ASN A 2 14.74 -9.22 -4.92
CA ASN A 2 14.79 -8.31 -6.06
C ASN A 2 13.42 -8.22 -6.75
N ARG A 3 13.24 -7.27 -7.68
CA ARG A 3 11.94 -7.01 -8.32
C ARG A 3 11.33 -8.25 -8.96
N SER A 4 12.11 -9.05 -9.69
CA SER A 4 11.59 -10.25 -10.37
C SER A 4 11.12 -11.31 -9.38
N GLU A 5 11.79 -11.44 -8.23
CA GLU A 5 11.35 -12.32 -7.13
C GLU A 5 10.06 -11.80 -6.50
N THR A 6 9.94 -10.48 -6.30
CA THR A 6 8.71 -9.85 -5.82
C THR A 6 7.54 -10.08 -6.79
N GLU A 7 7.75 -9.91 -8.10
CA GLU A 7 6.75 -10.18 -9.12
C GLU A 7 6.28 -11.64 -9.07
N TYR A 8 7.22 -12.59 -8.97
CA TYR A 8 6.91 -14.02 -8.83
C TYR A 8 6.13 -14.32 -7.54
N TRP A 9 6.53 -13.74 -6.42
CA TRP A 9 5.83 -13.89 -5.14
C TRP A 9 4.40 -13.35 -5.20
N LEU A 10 4.17 -12.19 -5.82
CA LEU A 10 2.84 -11.60 -5.97
C LEU A 10 1.89 -12.45 -6.83
N ASP A 11 2.41 -13.16 -7.83
CA ASP A 11 1.60 -14.04 -8.70
C ASP A 11 0.93 -15.20 -7.93
N ASP A 12 1.43 -15.59 -6.75
CA ASP A 12 0.88 -16.70 -5.96
C ASP A 12 -0.41 -16.33 -5.20
N PHE A 13 -0.68 -15.05 -4.94
CA PHE A 13 -1.78 -14.62 -4.07
C PHE A 13 -2.61 -13.43 -4.57
N MET A 14 -2.19 -12.78 -5.66
CA MET A 14 -3.03 -11.78 -6.32
C MET A 14 -4.19 -12.45 -7.07
N PRO A 15 -5.39 -11.86 -7.07
CA PRO A 15 -6.55 -12.48 -7.71
C PRO A 15 -6.48 -12.48 -9.25
N ALA A 16 -5.53 -11.75 -9.83
CA ALA A 16 -5.25 -11.71 -11.26
C ALA A 16 -3.77 -11.37 -11.50
N LYS A 17 -3.24 -11.83 -12.63
CA LYS A 17 -1.85 -11.59 -13.02
C LYS A 17 -1.59 -10.10 -13.21
N LEU A 18 -0.54 -9.59 -12.56
CA LEU A 18 -0.18 -8.18 -12.63
C LEU A 18 0.57 -7.85 -13.92
N SER A 19 0.18 -6.75 -14.57
CA SER A 19 0.96 -6.10 -15.63
C SER A 19 1.79 -4.98 -15.02
N VAL A 20 3.12 -5.06 -15.11
CA VAL A 20 4.02 -4.16 -14.39
C VAL A 20 4.47 -2.99 -15.26
N HIS A 21 4.32 -1.77 -14.74
CA HIS A 21 4.68 -0.53 -15.42
C HIS A 21 5.51 0.39 -14.50
N PRO A 22 6.46 1.17 -15.06
CA PRO A 22 7.14 2.19 -14.29
C PRO A 22 6.20 3.36 -13.94
N ALA A 23 6.26 3.84 -12.69
CA ALA A 23 5.49 5.00 -12.22
C ALA A 23 6.22 5.69 -11.05
N GLY A 24 6.54 6.98 -11.16
CA GLY A 24 7.06 7.76 -10.02
C GLY A 24 8.31 7.18 -9.36
N GLY A 25 9.28 6.68 -10.15
CA GLY A 25 10.51 6.09 -9.62
C GLY A 25 10.34 4.74 -8.92
N VAL A 26 9.15 4.11 -9.00
CA VAL A 26 8.87 2.71 -8.64
C VAL A 26 8.24 1.96 -9.83
N HIS A 27 8.02 0.67 -9.65
CA HIS A 27 7.27 -0.17 -10.58
C HIS A 27 5.96 -0.57 -9.92
N ILE A 28 4.84 -0.37 -10.63
CA ILE A 28 3.50 -0.70 -10.18
C ILE A 28 2.93 -1.78 -11.09
N GLY A 29 2.64 -2.94 -10.51
CA GLY A 29 1.81 -3.98 -11.10
C GLY A 29 0.34 -3.60 -11.02
N VAL A 30 -0.39 -3.77 -12.12
CA VAL A 30 -1.84 -3.54 -12.18
C VAL A 30 -2.59 -4.75 -12.68
N ALA A 31 -3.79 -4.95 -12.15
CA ALA A 31 -4.73 -5.92 -12.69
C ALA A 31 -6.17 -5.43 -12.49
N GLU A 32 -7.08 -5.93 -13.33
CA GLU A 32 -8.51 -5.75 -13.17
C GLU A 32 -9.15 -7.13 -12.92
N PHE A 33 -10.05 -7.20 -11.94
CA PHE A 33 -10.75 -8.42 -11.55
C PHE A 33 -12.10 -8.07 -10.93
N GLY A 34 -13.19 -8.72 -11.38
CA GLY A 34 -14.51 -8.56 -10.74
C GLY A 34 -15.07 -7.13 -10.75
N GLY A 35 -14.68 -6.29 -11.71
CA GLY A 35 -15.08 -4.87 -11.76
C GLY A 35 -14.23 -3.94 -10.86
N GLN A 36 -13.21 -4.50 -10.20
CA GLN A 36 -12.25 -3.75 -9.41
C GLN A 36 -10.90 -3.71 -10.11
N ALA A 37 -10.11 -2.69 -9.78
CA ALA A 37 -8.72 -2.56 -10.17
C ALA A 37 -7.82 -2.64 -8.94
N ILE A 38 -6.68 -3.31 -9.11
CA ILE A 38 -5.61 -3.42 -8.13
C ILE A 38 -4.39 -2.70 -8.70
N ALA A 39 -3.73 -1.90 -7.88
CA ALA A 39 -2.38 -1.43 -8.12
C ALA A 39 -1.49 -1.88 -6.96
N CYS A 40 -0.31 -2.41 -7.25
CA CYS A 40 0.63 -2.93 -6.26
C CYS A 40 2.06 -2.53 -6.63
N THR A 41 2.85 -2.06 -5.69
CA THR A 41 4.28 -1.86 -5.90
C THR A 41 4.98 -3.21 -6.03
N THR A 42 6.07 -3.25 -6.79
CA THR A 42 6.90 -4.46 -7.00
C THR A 42 8.34 -4.24 -6.57
N ASN A 43 8.64 -3.08 -6.00
CA ASN A 43 9.98 -2.69 -5.57
C ASN A 43 9.95 -1.60 -4.49
N PHE A 44 8.88 -1.51 -3.69
CA PHE A 44 8.85 -0.59 -2.55
C PHE A 44 9.59 -1.16 -1.34
N ALA A 45 9.73 -2.49 -1.24
CA ALA A 45 10.41 -3.15 -0.12
C ALA A 45 11.91 -2.77 0.03
N ARG A 46 12.48 -2.07 -0.94
CA ARG A 46 13.82 -1.44 -0.82
C ARG A 46 13.85 -0.21 0.08
N VAL A 47 12.70 0.39 0.37
CA VAL A 47 12.59 1.59 1.20
C VAL A 47 12.74 1.17 2.64
N ASP A 48 13.66 1.82 3.34
CA ASP A 48 13.85 1.57 4.76
C ASP A 48 12.68 2.17 5.55
N THR A 49 11.96 1.32 6.27
CA THR A 49 10.82 1.66 7.14
C THR A 49 11.26 1.98 8.57
N GLY A 50 12.51 1.65 8.94
CA GLY A 50 13.02 1.71 10.32
C GLY A 50 12.48 0.62 11.24
N LEU A 51 11.71 -0.34 10.73
CA LEU A 51 11.04 -1.38 11.52
C LEU A 51 11.87 -2.67 11.56
N GLN A 52 11.84 -3.34 12.71
CA GLN A 52 12.48 -4.65 12.92
C GLN A 52 11.55 -5.58 13.70
N VAL A 53 11.71 -6.88 13.48
CA VAL A 53 11.05 -7.91 14.28
C VAL A 53 11.61 -7.84 15.71
N ASP A 54 10.72 -7.76 16.70
CA ASP A 54 11.12 -7.68 18.10
C ASP A 54 11.52 -9.07 18.66
N GLY A 55 12.48 -9.09 19.58
CA GLY A 55 12.88 -10.28 20.32
C GLY A 55 13.78 -11.28 19.58
N GLU A 56 14.28 -10.96 18.39
CA GLU A 56 15.20 -11.83 17.64
C GLU A 56 16.67 -11.59 18.00
N SER A 57 17.45 -12.68 18.05
CA SER A 57 18.89 -12.61 18.31
C SER A 57 19.69 -12.09 17.11
N THR A 58 19.18 -12.34 15.90
CA THR A 58 19.67 -11.78 14.65
C THR A 58 18.64 -10.76 14.19
N PRO A 59 19.02 -9.50 13.88
CA PRO A 59 18.06 -8.50 13.45
C PRO A 59 17.37 -8.91 12.15
N THR A 60 16.05 -8.72 12.08
CA THR A 60 15.26 -8.90 10.85
C THR A 60 14.51 -7.61 10.55
N ASP A 61 14.85 -6.97 9.43
CA ASP A 61 14.19 -5.73 9.00
C ASP A 61 12.78 -6.05 8.46
N VAL A 62 11.78 -5.24 8.83
CA VAL A 62 10.43 -5.35 8.30
C VAL A 62 10.26 -4.38 7.13
N ARG A 63 10.01 -4.90 5.94
CA ARG A 63 9.80 -4.14 4.69
C ARG A 63 8.38 -4.37 4.19
N SER A 64 7.93 -3.53 3.27
CA SER A 64 6.58 -3.67 2.69
C SER A 64 6.54 -3.49 1.19
N GLU A 65 5.60 -4.16 0.55
CA GLU A 65 5.01 -3.71 -0.72
C GLU A 65 3.64 -3.09 -0.43
N LEU A 66 3.34 -2.00 -1.12
CA LEU A 66 2.09 -1.26 -0.98
C LEU A 66 1.13 -1.69 -2.08
N PHE A 67 -0.15 -1.81 -1.75
CA PHE A 67 -1.18 -1.99 -2.77
C PHE A 67 -2.46 -1.24 -2.42
N THR A 68 -3.30 -1.00 -3.41
CA THR A 68 -4.64 -0.43 -3.24
C THR A 68 -5.64 -1.13 -4.16
N VAL A 69 -6.90 -1.08 -3.78
CA VAL A 69 -8.04 -1.65 -4.53
C VAL A 69 -9.08 -0.56 -4.70
N ILE A 70 -9.58 -0.42 -5.92
CA ILE A 70 -10.63 0.54 -6.28
C ILE A 70 -11.67 -0.11 -7.17
N ASP A 71 -12.93 0.30 -7.09
CA ASP A 71 -13.91 0.00 -8.12
C ASP A 71 -13.62 0.75 -9.43
N GLY A 72 -13.68 0.04 -10.55
CA GLY A 72 -13.50 0.62 -11.88
C GLY A 72 -12.05 0.62 -12.36
N SER A 73 -11.51 1.80 -12.67
CA SER A 73 -10.29 1.94 -13.49
C SER A 73 -8.99 1.82 -12.69
N VAL A 74 -7.95 1.24 -13.30
CA VAL A 74 -6.57 1.22 -12.76
C VAL A 74 -5.92 2.59 -12.65
N VAL A 75 -6.36 3.60 -13.42
CA VAL A 75 -5.64 4.88 -13.53
C VAL A 75 -5.59 5.64 -12.20
N PRO A 76 -6.71 5.85 -11.47
CA PRO A 76 -6.67 6.45 -10.14
C PRO A 76 -5.84 5.64 -9.14
N ALA A 77 -5.92 4.30 -9.17
CA ALA A 77 -5.16 3.43 -8.29
C ALA A 77 -3.64 3.62 -8.47
N VAL A 78 -3.16 3.62 -9.72
CA VAL A 78 -1.74 3.85 -10.04
C VAL A 78 -1.29 5.24 -9.60
N ARG A 79 -2.09 6.28 -9.87
CA ARG A 79 -1.75 7.66 -9.52
C ARG A 79 -1.63 7.86 -8.02
N VAL A 80 -2.61 7.35 -7.26
CA VAL A 80 -2.61 7.42 -5.80
C VAL A 80 -1.44 6.65 -5.23
N LEU A 81 -1.26 5.39 -5.64
CA LEU A 81 -0.19 4.55 -5.10
C LEU A 81 1.21 5.11 -5.41
N GLY A 82 1.43 5.60 -6.64
CA GLY A 82 2.68 6.26 -7.01
C GLY A 82 2.95 7.52 -6.18
N ASN A 83 1.92 8.33 -5.90
CA ASN A 83 2.06 9.49 -5.03
C ASN A 83 2.31 9.12 -3.57
N SER A 84 1.68 8.06 -3.05
CA SER A 84 1.96 7.55 -1.70
C SER A 84 3.40 7.13 -1.55
N VAL A 85 3.93 6.42 -2.53
CA VAL A 85 5.35 6.04 -2.59
C VAL A 85 6.24 7.28 -2.56
N ASP A 86 5.95 8.29 -3.38
CA ASP A 86 6.73 9.53 -3.40
C ASP A 86 6.69 10.25 -2.05
N VAL A 87 5.53 10.31 -1.39
CA VAL A 87 5.38 10.92 -0.07
C VAL A 87 6.19 10.14 0.97
N LEU A 88 6.06 8.81 1.02
CA LEU A 88 6.77 7.97 1.98
C LEU A 88 8.29 8.05 1.77
N ARG A 89 8.77 7.94 0.53
CA ARG A 89 10.21 8.01 0.22
C ARG A 89 10.83 9.35 0.58
N LYS A 90 10.14 10.47 0.30
CA LYS A 90 10.64 11.81 0.62
C LYS A 90 10.65 12.09 2.13
N ASN A 91 9.90 11.33 2.91
CA ASN A 91 9.74 11.53 4.35
C ASN A 91 10.12 10.28 5.17
N ALA A 92 10.92 9.37 4.62
CA ALA A 92 11.18 8.04 5.22
C ALA A 92 11.75 8.12 6.65
N SER A 93 12.43 9.22 7.01
CA SER A 93 12.97 9.44 8.35
C SER A 93 11.93 9.82 9.42
N VAL A 94 10.71 10.21 9.02
CA VAL A 94 9.66 10.71 9.93
C VAL A 94 8.29 10.07 9.67
N LEU A 95 8.10 9.42 8.52
CA LEU A 95 6.84 8.82 8.10
C LEU A 95 7.07 7.35 7.75
N PRO A 96 6.90 6.43 8.71
CA PRO A 96 7.10 5.00 8.47
C PRO A 96 6.03 4.45 7.53
N ALA A 97 6.37 3.44 6.74
CA ALA A 97 5.40 2.71 5.91
C ALA A 97 4.80 1.53 6.70
N GLU A 98 3.91 1.85 7.64
CA GLU A 98 3.31 0.90 8.58
C GLU A 98 1.80 1.15 8.77
N PRO A 99 1.06 0.17 9.34
CA PRO A 99 -0.34 0.38 9.73
C PRO A 99 -0.53 1.60 10.63
N GLY A 100 -1.44 2.49 10.26
CA GLY A 100 -1.73 3.74 10.98
C GLY A 100 -1.13 4.98 10.34
N THR A 101 -0.22 4.83 9.37
CA THR A 101 0.36 5.97 8.66
C THR A 101 -0.69 6.68 7.81
N MET A 102 -0.98 7.93 8.18
CA MET A 102 -1.91 8.83 7.48
C MET A 102 -1.19 9.64 6.40
N LEU A 103 -1.79 9.70 5.21
CA LEU A 103 -1.32 10.44 4.04
C LEU A 103 -2.36 11.51 3.67
N PRO A 104 -2.29 12.73 4.24
CA PRO A 104 -3.30 13.75 4.01
C PRO A 104 -3.26 14.32 2.57
N ASP A 105 -4.43 14.68 2.04
CA ASP A 105 -4.64 15.33 0.74
C ASP A 105 -4.05 14.54 -0.44
N LEU A 106 -4.02 13.21 -0.32
CA LEU A 106 -3.43 12.34 -1.32
C LEU A 106 -4.20 12.37 -2.65
N ALA A 107 -5.52 12.53 -2.63
CA ALA A 107 -6.33 12.67 -3.85
C ALA A 107 -6.00 13.95 -4.64
N HIS A 108 -5.79 15.07 -3.93
CA HIS A 108 -5.33 16.32 -4.53
C HIS A 108 -3.94 16.16 -5.16
N ARG A 109 -2.99 15.58 -4.40
CA ARG A 109 -1.60 15.37 -4.87
C ARG A 109 -1.53 14.45 -6.09
N SER A 110 -2.39 13.45 -6.15
CA SER A 110 -2.45 12.48 -7.23
C SER A 110 -3.23 12.94 -8.46
N GLY A 111 -3.90 14.11 -8.39
CA GLY A 111 -4.64 14.67 -9.51
C GLY A 111 -5.75 13.75 -10.01
N ILE A 112 -6.42 13.03 -9.09
CA ILE A 112 -7.52 12.11 -9.43
C ILE A 112 -8.90 12.76 -9.33
N LEU A 113 -9.01 13.94 -8.71
CA LEU A 113 -10.29 14.62 -8.50
C LEU A 113 -10.90 15.15 -9.80
N VAL A 114 -10.08 15.32 -10.84
CA VAL A 114 -10.53 15.66 -12.18
C VAL A 114 -10.18 14.53 -13.15
N ASP A 115 -11.06 14.30 -14.12
CA ASP A 115 -10.82 13.36 -15.20
C ASP A 115 -9.81 13.90 -16.22
N GLN A 116 -9.50 13.09 -17.23
CA GLN A 116 -8.55 13.45 -18.30
C GLN A 116 -8.99 14.63 -19.17
N PHE A 117 -10.25 15.06 -19.09
CA PHE A 117 -10.81 16.18 -19.82
C PHE A 117 -11.01 17.42 -18.92
N GLY A 118 -10.69 17.32 -17.63
CA GLY A 118 -10.80 18.41 -16.67
C GLY A 118 -12.18 18.53 -16.02
N PHE A 119 -13.05 17.52 -16.15
CA PHE A 119 -14.33 17.48 -15.44
C PHE A 119 -14.17 16.81 -14.06
N ASP A 120 -15.10 17.08 -13.16
CA ASP A 120 -15.17 16.39 -11.88
C ASP A 120 -15.27 14.87 -12.07
N SER A 121 -14.37 14.14 -11.42
CA SER A 121 -14.28 12.68 -11.46
C SER A 121 -15.37 11.97 -10.61
N GLY A 122 -16.05 12.73 -9.75
CA GLY A 122 -16.96 12.23 -8.72
C GLY A 122 -16.26 11.52 -7.56
N ILE A 123 -14.93 11.58 -7.48
CA ILE A 123 -14.15 11.04 -6.37
C ILE A 123 -14.25 12.00 -5.18
N SER A 124 -14.69 11.48 -4.03
CA SER A 124 -15.00 12.23 -2.80
C SER A 124 -13.97 12.01 -1.68
N ILE A 125 -13.29 10.87 -1.69
CA ILE A 125 -12.20 10.51 -0.79
C ILE A 125 -10.94 11.34 -1.04
N LEU A 126 -10.32 11.84 0.03
CA LEU A 126 -9.23 12.83 -0.03
C LEU A 126 -7.91 12.34 0.58
N HIS A 127 -7.96 11.52 1.62
CA HIS A 127 -6.78 11.13 2.39
C HIS A 127 -6.45 9.65 2.18
N GLY A 128 -5.18 9.28 2.33
CA GLY A 128 -4.77 7.88 2.37
C GLY A 128 -4.51 7.42 3.80
N LEU A 129 -4.75 6.14 4.07
CA LEU A 129 -4.32 5.48 5.31
C LEU A 129 -3.72 4.12 4.95
N LEU A 130 -2.54 3.84 5.49
CA LEU A 130 -1.94 2.52 5.44
C LEU A 130 -2.55 1.64 6.53
N VAL A 131 -3.03 0.46 6.15
CA VAL A 131 -3.76 -0.46 7.03
C VAL A 131 -3.31 -1.91 6.80
N PRO A 132 -3.53 -2.80 7.78
CA PRO A 132 -3.43 -4.22 7.54
C PRO A 132 -4.40 -4.61 6.41
N PRO A 133 -3.97 -5.46 5.46
CA PRO A 133 -4.79 -5.85 4.33
C PRO A 133 -6.11 -6.55 4.68
N PHE A 134 -7.20 -6.16 4.01
CA PHE A 134 -8.50 -6.80 4.10
C PHE A 134 -8.75 -7.85 3.00
N MET A 135 -8.03 -7.74 1.88
CA MET A 135 -8.30 -8.50 0.65
C MET A 135 -8.39 -10.02 0.87
N TRP A 136 -7.53 -10.57 1.73
CA TRP A 136 -7.38 -12.02 1.88
C TRP A 136 -8.28 -12.63 2.96
N GLY A 137 -8.97 -11.83 3.78
CA GLY A 137 -9.88 -12.33 4.84
C GLY A 137 -9.23 -13.32 5.83
N GLY A 138 -7.90 -13.31 5.95
CA GLY A 138 -7.10 -14.33 6.62
C GLY A 138 -5.62 -13.91 6.69
N PRO A 139 -4.67 -14.88 6.78
CA PRO A 139 -3.25 -14.57 6.81
C PRO A 139 -2.82 -13.68 5.64
N VAL A 140 -2.14 -12.59 5.98
CA VAL A 140 -1.59 -11.67 4.99
C VAL A 140 -0.32 -12.29 4.41
N PRO A 141 -0.12 -12.27 3.08
CA PRO A 141 1.11 -12.74 2.46
C PRO A 141 2.32 -12.05 3.06
N GLN A 142 3.31 -12.87 3.41
CA GLN A 142 4.60 -12.43 3.93
C GLN A 142 5.71 -13.30 3.32
N PHE A 143 6.90 -12.73 3.20
CA PHE A 143 8.08 -13.44 2.72
C PHE A 143 9.27 -13.14 3.63
N THR A 144 9.90 -14.18 4.17
CA THR A 144 11.06 -14.06 5.05
C THR A 144 12.31 -14.50 4.32
N GLU A 145 13.32 -13.64 4.35
CA GLU A 145 14.69 -13.90 3.93
C GLU A 145 15.58 -13.94 5.17
N GLU A 146 16.32 -15.03 5.34
CA GLU A 146 17.26 -15.17 6.45
C GLU A 146 18.48 -14.25 6.28
N ALA A 147 19.15 -13.96 7.39
CA ALA A 147 20.38 -13.18 7.36
C ALA A 147 21.45 -13.86 6.49
N GLY A 148 21.99 -13.12 5.52
CA GLY A 148 22.94 -13.63 4.53
C GLY A 148 22.32 -14.02 3.19
N ASP A 149 21.01 -14.23 3.14
CA ASP A 149 20.25 -14.58 1.93
C ASP A 149 19.39 -13.41 1.40
N VAL A 150 19.44 -12.25 2.04
CA VAL A 150 18.68 -11.06 1.63
C VAL A 150 19.24 -10.51 0.32
N HIS A 151 18.40 -10.50 -0.73
CA HIS A 151 18.75 -9.97 -2.05
C HIS A 151 18.06 -8.63 -2.36
N GLY A 152 18.67 -7.86 -3.27
CA GLY A 152 18.09 -6.65 -3.85
C GLY A 152 18.65 -5.34 -3.29
N GLU A 153 17.89 -4.26 -3.44
CA GLU A 153 18.25 -2.95 -2.90
C GLU A 153 17.86 -2.83 -1.41
N GLY A 154 18.50 -1.89 -0.70
CA GLY A 154 18.19 -1.58 0.71
C GLY A 154 18.60 -2.68 1.71
N VAL A 155 19.59 -3.50 1.39
CA VAL A 155 20.06 -4.60 2.25
C VAL A 155 20.86 -4.05 3.43
N THR A 156 20.49 -4.47 4.64
CA THR A 156 21.24 -4.22 5.87
C THR A 156 22.19 -5.40 6.10
N PRO A 157 23.53 -5.19 6.11
CA PRO A 157 24.49 -6.28 6.28
C PRO A 157 24.28 -7.05 7.58
N GLY A 158 24.14 -8.39 7.48
CA GLY A 158 23.99 -9.28 8.63
C GLY A 158 22.59 -9.33 9.24
N ALA A 159 21.61 -8.63 8.66
CA ALA A 159 20.20 -8.72 9.05
C ALA A 159 19.41 -9.60 8.06
N GLY A 160 18.37 -10.26 8.55
CA GLY A 160 17.31 -10.86 7.73
C GLY A 160 16.34 -9.79 7.22
N ARG A 161 15.35 -10.22 6.43
CA ARG A 161 14.28 -9.35 5.93
C ARG A 161 12.93 -10.05 5.92
N LEU A 162 11.94 -9.46 6.57
CA LEU A 162 10.53 -9.81 6.44
C LEU A 162 9.84 -8.81 5.52
N THR A 163 9.36 -9.24 4.36
CA THR A 163 8.54 -8.41 3.46
C THR A 163 7.06 -8.73 3.65
N VAL A 164 6.24 -7.72 3.94
CA VAL A 164 4.79 -7.85 4.14
C VAL A 164 4.00 -7.02 3.12
N MET A 165 2.71 -7.34 2.98
CA MET A 165 1.78 -6.50 2.22
C MET A 165 1.14 -5.43 3.10
N LEU A 166 1.10 -4.20 2.61
CA LEU A 166 0.45 -3.07 3.28
C LEU A 166 -0.60 -2.46 2.35
N GLN A 167 -1.84 -2.39 2.81
CA GLN A 167 -2.92 -1.85 2.00
C GLN A 167 -3.05 -0.35 2.23
N LEU A 168 -3.12 0.40 1.13
CA LEU A 168 -3.56 1.79 1.13
C LEU A 168 -5.07 1.83 0.87
N ILE A 169 -5.82 2.30 1.86
CA ILE A 169 -7.22 2.70 1.68
C ILE A 169 -7.30 4.22 1.60
N MET A 170 -8.36 4.70 0.97
CA MET A 170 -8.63 6.12 0.87
C MET A 170 -9.81 6.50 1.75
N LEU A 171 -9.79 7.71 2.31
CA LEU A 171 -10.68 8.18 3.34
C LEU A 171 -11.35 9.50 2.96
N THR A 172 -12.60 9.69 3.39
CA THR A 172 -13.24 11.02 3.43
C THR A 172 -12.65 11.89 4.56
N ASP A 173 -13.00 13.17 4.58
CA ASP A 173 -12.67 14.06 5.70
C ASP A 173 -13.25 13.52 7.02
N GLU A 174 -14.52 13.10 7.03
CA GLU A 174 -15.20 12.59 8.22
C GLU A 174 -14.57 11.31 8.75
N GLU A 175 -14.18 10.40 7.85
CA GLU A 175 -13.47 9.17 8.22
C GLU A 175 -12.11 9.48 8.85
N ARG A 176 -11.35 10.43 8.26
CA ARG A 176 -10.07 10.89 8.84
C ARG A 176 -10.28 11.51 10.22
N GLU A 177 -11.26 12.40 10.39
CA GLU A 177 -11.56 13.02 11.68
C GLU A 177 -11.97 11.99 12.73
N ARG A 178 -12.78 11.00 12.33
CA ARG A 178 -13.14 9.87 13.20
C ARG A 178 -11.92 9.06 13.62
N ILE A 179 -11.02 8.72 12.70
CA ILE A 179 -9.76 8.03 13.02
C ILE A 179 -8.91 8.85 14.00
N MET A 180 -8.80 10.17 13.80
CA MET A 180 -8.04 11.04 14.69
C MET A 180 -8.64 11.11 16.11
N ARG A 181 -9.97 11.05 16.21
CA ARG A 181 -10.68 11.11 17.50
C ARG A 181 -10.71 9.77 18.23
N GLU A 182 -10.86 8.67 17.50
CA GLU A 182 -11.24 7.37 18.06
C GLU A 182 -10.22 6.26 17.83
N GLY A 183 -9.21 6.51 16.99
CA GLY A 183 -8.13 5.59 16.66
C GLY A 183 -8.44 4.68 15.46
N MET A 184 -7.38 4.30 14.74
CA MET A 184 -7.47 3.44 13.56
C MET A 184 -8.17 2.10 13.85
N MET A 185 -7.79 1.41 14.93
CA MET A 185 -8.32 0.06 15.19
C MET A 185 -9.84 0.02 15.33
N ARG A 186 -10.43 1.05 15.94
CA ARG A 186 -11.88 1.16 16.03
C ARG A 186 -12.50 1.38 14.65
N PHE A 187 -11.95 2.29 13.86
CA PHE A 187 -12.39 2.51 12.49
C PHE A 187 -12.32 1.22 11.64
N LEU A 188 -11.22 0.46 11.70
CA LEU A 188 -11.11 -0.80 10.94
C LEU A 188 -12.13 -1.86 11.43
N SER A 189 -12.42 -1.90 12.73
CA SER A 189 -13.48 -2.77 13.26
C SER A 189 -14.86 -2.37 12.72
N GLU A 190 -15.14 -1.08 12.59
CA GLU A 190 -16.38 -0.57 11.99
C GLU A 190 -16.47 -0.87 10.49
N VAL A 191 -15.36 -0.68 9.76
CA VAL A 191 -15.26 -1.07 8.33
C VAL A 191 -15.65 -2.54 8.14
N GLN A 192 -15.15 -3.42 9.00
CA GLN A 192 -15.47 -4.84 8.95
C GLN A 192 -16.92 -5.15 9.35
N ALA A 193 -17.41 -4.55 10.45
CA ALA A 193 -18.74 -4.83 10.99
C ALA A 193 -19.87 -4.29 10.10
N GLU A 194 -19.69 -3.10 9.53
CA GLU A 194 -20.69 -2.40 8.71
C GLU A 194 -20.46 -2.61 7.21
N GLN A 195 -19.40 -3.33 6.82
CA GLN A 195 -19.02 -3.58 5.43
C GLN A 195 -18.83 -2.28 4.64
N ILE A 196 -18.17 -1.28 5.24
CA ILE A 196 -17.90 0.00 4.59
C ILE A 196 -17.10 -0.25 3.30
N PRO A 197 -17.56 0.20 2.12
CA PRO A 197 -16.94 -0.11 0.85
C PRO A 197 -15.70 0.77 0.61
N VAL A 198 -14.60 0.48 1.31
CA VAL A 198 -13.35 1.27 1.24
C VAL A 198 -12.71 1.31 -0.16
N HIS A 199 -13.09 0.38 -1.03
CA HIS A 199 -12.73 0.33 -2.46
C HIS A 199 -13.59 1.26 -3.34
N ASN A 200 -14.76 1.69 -2.88
CA ASN A 200 -15.58 2.68 -3.58
C ASN A 200 -15.08 4.08 -3.22
N TRP A 201 -14.36 4.70 -4.16
CA TRP A 201 -13.78 6.02 -3.99
C TRP A 201 -14.74 7.18 -4.30
N ARG A 202 -15.99 6.86 -4.63
CA ARG A 202 -17.08 7.83 -4.87
C ARG A 202 -18.17 7.75 -3.81
N ARG A 203 -17.88 7.10 -2.68
CA ARG A 203 -18.83 6.93 -1.57
C ARG A 203 -19.10 8.23 -0.83
#